data_AF-V4CIU0-F1
#
_entry.id   AF-V4CIU0-F1
#
_cell.length_a   1.000
_cell.length_b   1.000
_cell.length_c   1.000
_cell.angle_alpha   90.00
_cell.angle_beta   90.00
_cell.angle_gamma   90.00
#
_symmetry.space_group_name_H-M   'P 1'
#
loop_
_entity.id
_entity.type
_entity.pdbx_description
1 polymer ?
#
loop_
_entity_poly.entity_id
_entity_poly.type
_entity_poly.pdbx_seq_one_letter_code
_entity_poly.pdbx_strand_id
1 'polypeptide(L)' 'ELLASLLAARLLCFVRQSLELPPGIEYRCWSDSMVALGWIRGDPARWKQFVANRMSEIVSLTEPGK' A
#
# COMPACT_ATOMS: atom_id res chain seq x y z
N GLU A 1 8.65 9.23 -2.09
CA GLU A 1 8.45 8.03 -1.24
C GLU A 1 7.00 7.55 -1.13
N LEU A 2 6.09 8.14 -0.33
CA LEU A 2 4.72 7.59 -0.18
C LEU A 2 3.93 7.41 -1.49
N LEU A 3 4.09 8.33 -2.44
CA LEU A 3 3.45 8.22 -3.77
C LEU A 3 3.98 7.00 -4.54
N ALA A 4 5.26 6.67 -4.41
CA ALA A 4 5.83 5.48 -5.03
C ALA A 4 5.23 4.21 -4.41
N SER A 5 5.07 4.17 -3.09
CA SER A 5 4.36 3.08 -2.39
C SER A 5 2.91 2.92 -2.87
N LEU A 6 2.21 4.03 -3.09
CA LEU A 6 0.84 4.01 -3.63
C LEU A 6 0.79 3.47 -5.07
N LEU A 7 1.70 3.91 -5.93
CA LEU A 7 1.79 3.40 -7.31
C LEU A 7 2.11 1.91 -7.33
N ALA A 8 3.02 1.44 -6.47
CA ALA A 8 3.33 0.01 -6.35
C ALA A 8 2.11 -0.81 -5.90
N ALA A 9 1.36 -0.34 -4.90
CA ALA A 9 0.13 -1.00 -4.44
C ALA A 9 -0.93 -1.10 -5.55
N ARG A 10 -1.16 0.01 -6.28
CA ARG A 10 -2.08 0.04 -7.42
C ARG A 10 -1.65 -0.88 -8.55
N LEU A 11 -0.36 -0.87 -8.88
CA LEU A 11 0.20 -1.73 -9.93
C LEU A 11 0.02 -3.21 -9.58
N LEU A 12 0.32 -3.59 -8.34
CA LEU A 12 0.11 -4.96 -7.87
C LEU A 12 -1.35 -5.39 -8.02
N CYS A 13 -2.29 -4.55 -7.57
CA CYS A 13 -3.73 -4.81 -7.70
C CYS A 13 -4.14 -4.97 -9.18
N PHE A 14 -3.70 -4.04 -10.03
CA PHE A 14 -3.98 -4.07 -11.47
C PHE A 14 -3.46 -5.34 -12.14
N VAL A 15 -2.20 -5.73 -11.89
CA VAL A 15 -1.60 -6.94 -12.49
C VAL A 15 -2.31 -8.20 -12.01
N ARG A 16 -2.63 -8.29 -10.70
CA ARG A 16 -3.36 -9.44 -10.14
C ARG A 16 -4.72 -9.63 -10.81
N GLN A 17 -5.46 -8.54 -11.01
CA GLN A 17 -6.77 -8.56 -11.66
C GLN A 17 -6.64 -8.87 -13.15
N SER A 18 -5.70 -8.22 -13.84
CA SER A 18 -5.53 -8.36 -15.30
C SER A 18 -5.08 -9.75 -15.72
N LEU A 19 -4.33 -10.44 -14.87
CA LEU A 19 -3.84 -11.80 -15.12
C LEU A 19 -4.69 -12.89 -14.44
N GLU A 20 -5.81 -12.52 -13.80
CA GLU A 20 -6.72 -13.43 -13.08
C GLU A 20 -5.96 -14.38 -12.12
N LEU A 21 -4.99 -13.81 -11.38
CA LEU A 21 -4.10 -14.63 -10.55
C LEU A 21 -4.89 -15.34 -9.43
N PRO A 22 -4.56 -16.61 -9.12
CA PRO A 22 -5.29 -17.38 -8.14
C PRO A 22 -5.34 -16.68 -6.76
N PRO A 23 -6.49 -16.75 -6.05
CA PRO A 23 -6.55 -16.31 -4.67
C PRO A 23 -5.64 -17.19 -3.79
N GLY A 24 -5.04 -16.57 -2.76
CA GLY A 24 -4.16 -17.28 -1.81
C GLY A 24 -2.65 -17.16 -2.07
N ILE A 25 -2.23 -16.53 -3.18
CA ILE A 25 -0.83 -16.14 -3.39
C ILE A 25 -0.53 -14.88 -2.57
N GLU A 26 0.50 -14.94 -1.73
CA GLU A 26 1.00 -13.79 -0.99
C GLU A 26 1.89 -12.91 -1.88
N TYR A 27 1.63 -11.60 -1.88
CA TYR A 27 2.44 -10.61 -2.58
C TYR A 27 2.93 -9.57 -1.60
N ARG A 28 4.20 -9.18 -1.72
CA ARG A 28 4.82 -8.20 -0.83
C ARG A 28 5.44 -7.04 -1.61
N CYS A 29 5.09 -5.82 -1.22
CA CYS A 29 5.74 -4.60 -1.69
C CYS A 29 6.84 -4.17 -0.71
N TRP A 30 8.01 -3.83 -1.22
CA TRP A 30 9.16 -3.38 -0.44
C TRP A 30 9.47 -1.91 -0.71
N SER A 31 9.92 -1.20 0.32
CA SER A 31 10.45 0.17 0.22
C SER A 31 11.58 0.33 1.23
N ASP A 32 12.65 0.99 0.82
CA ASP A 32 13.78 1.39 1.66
C ASP A 32 13.53 2.72 2.39
N SER A 33 12.45 3.42 2.05
CA SER A 33 12.06 4.66 2.71
C SER A 33 11.47 4.40 4.10
N MET A 34 12.31 4.54 5.13
CA MET A 34 11.86 4.51 6.52
C MET A 34 10.75 5.53 6.82
N VAL A 35 10.76 6.68 6.13
CA VAL A 35 9.72 7.71 6.26
C VAL A 35 8.37 7.20 5.72
N ALA A 36 8.35 6.61 4.51
CA ALA A 36 7.12 6.08 3.95
C ALA A 36 6.59 4.89 4.78
N LEU A 37 7.48 3.98 5.21
CA LEU A 37 7.12 2.89 6.10
C LEU A 37 6.58 3.39 7.44
N GLY A 38 7.17 4.44 8.00
CA GLY A 38 6.71 5.08 9.23
C GLY A 38 5.31 5.70 9.10
N TRP A 39 5.01 6.30 7.95
CA TRP A 39 3.63 6.74 7.66
C TRP A 39 2.68 5.56 7.53
N ILE A 40 2.99 4.55 6.70
CA ILE A 40 2.12 3.40 6.44
C ILE A 40 1.78 2.61 7.71
N ARG A 41 2.73 2.50 8.65
CA ARG A 41 2.53 1.82 9.94
C ARG A 41 1.88 2.70 11.01
N GLY A 42 1.74 4.00 10.76
CA GLY A 42 1.15 4.95 11.69
C GLY A 42 -0.38 5.00 11.60
N ASP A 43 -1.01 5.63 12.59
CA ASP A 43 -2.46 5.87 12.57
C ASP A 43 -2.81 6.96 11.52
N PRO A 44 -3.66 6.67 10.52
CA PRO A 44 -4.12 7.63 9.52
C PRO A 44 -4.73 8.90 10.13
N ALA A 45 -5.42 8.79 11.28
CA ALA A 45 -6.10 9.92 11.93
C ALA A 45 -5.14 11.01 12.42
N ARG A 46 -3.84 10.70 12.54
CA ARG A 46 -2.80 11.64 12.96
C ARG A 46 -2.32 12.55 11.82
N TRP A 47 -2.67 12.25 10.57
CA TRP A 47 -2.12 12.95 9.41
C TRP A 47 -3.15 13.81 8.71
N LYS A 48 -2.67 14.85 8.01
CA LYS A 48 -3.51 15.65 7.12
C LYS A 48 -4.18 14.75 6.09
N GLN A 49 -5.43 15.07 5.73
CA GLN A 49 -6.28 14.28 4.83
C GLN A 49 -5.56 13.83 3.55
N PHE A 50 -4.72 14.66 2.95
CA PHE A 50 -3.93 14.29 1.76
C PHE A 50 -3.01 13.06 1.98
N VAL A 51 -2.38 12.96 3.14
CA VAL A 51 -1.51 11.83 3.51
C VAL A 51 -2.36 10.66 3.99
N ALA A 52 -3.36 10.92 4.84
CA ALA A 52 -4.25 9.90 5.39
C ALA A 52 -4.99 9.11 4.29
N ASN A 53 -5.48 9.80 3.24
CA ASN A 53 -6.17 9.16 2.12
C ASN A 53 -5.25 8.17 1.38
N ARG A 54 -4.00 8.56 1.11
CA ARG A 54 -3.04 7.70 0.40
C ARG A 54 -2.62 6.50 1.24
N MET A 55 -2.40 6.72 2.54
CA MET A 55 -2.08 5.65 3.47
C MET A 55 -3.22 4.63 3.53
N SER A 56 -4.45 5.12 3.69
CA SER A 56 -5.65 4.26 3.75
C SER A 56 -5.81 3.43 2.48
N GLU A 57 -5.57 4.04 1.32
CA GLU A 57 -5.60 3.32 0.05
C GLU A 57 -4.51 2.24 -0.04
N ILE A 58 -3.25 2.55 0.31
CA ILE A 58 -2.16 1.57 0.35
C ILE A 58 -2.53 0.39 1.25
N VAL A 59 -2.97 0.66 2.49
CA VAL A 59 -3.35 -0.37 3.46
C VAL A 59 -4.51 -1.22 2.93
N SER A 60 -5.51 -0.61 2.28
CA SER A 60 -6.64 -1.33 1.69
C SER A 60 -6.23 -2.24 0.52
N LEU A 61 -5.24 -1.84 -0.28
CA LEU A 61 -4.80 -2.57 -1.46
C LEU A 61 -3.83 -3.70 -1.14
N THR A 62 -3.07 -3.59 -0.05
CA THR A 62 -1.99 -4.54 0.28
C THR A 62 -2.23 -5.35 1.54
N GLU A 63 -3.32 -5.11 2.28
CA GLU A 63 -3.64 -5.78 3.56
C GLU A 63 -2.41 -6.11 4.42
N PRO A 64 -1.62 -5.11 4.88
CA PRO A 64 -0.39 -5.36 5.63
C PRO A 64 -0.61 -5.98 7.04
N GLY A 65 -1.83 -6.44 7.34
CA GLY A 65 -2.28 -6.93 8.65
C GLY A 65 -2.33 -8.46 8.80
N LYS A 66 -1.59 -9.20 7.96
CA LYS A 66 -1.22 -10.60 8.24
C LYS A 66 0.29 -10.75 8.30
#